data_AF-S0F5A7-F1
#
_entry.id   AF-S0F5A7-F1
#
_cell.length_a   1.000
_cell.length_b   1.000
_cell.length_c   1.000
_cell.angle_alpha   90.00
_cell.angle_beta   90.00
_cell.angle_gamma   90.00
#
_symmetry.space_group_name_H-M   'P 1'
#
loop_
_entity.id
_entity.type
_entity.pdbx_description
1 polymer ?
#
loop_
_entity_poly.entity_id
_entity_poly.type
_entity_poly.pdbx_seq_one_letter_code
_entity_poly.pdbx_strand_id
1 'polypeptide(L)'
;MYRIGTSAKWGGSTVFWQTDINGQVRTGKVMCYNAETGHRVKEPQAFVSWAHSELKLQDFHLKQCLFGEHLLKNSSSPVMLVESEKTAVVMSHFIPDYIWLATGGKNGCFNSEAMQVLRGREVTLIPDLGATEQWKEKSALLSGICKRVVVSNVLECTSDEEQRSQGLDIADFFLYSPSKRQILHQMIQRNPTLQLLIDELDLELIE
;
A
#
# COMPACT_ATOMS: atom_id res chain seq x y z
N MET A 1 -9.57 10.28 -10.15
CA MET A 1 -8.37 10.82 -9.47
C MET A 1 -8.54 10.69 -7.96
N TYR A 2 -7.48 10.29 -7.25
CA TYR A 2 -7.47 10.19 -5.78
C TYR A 2 -7.58 11.56 -5.11
N ARG A 3 -8.12 11.59 -3.89
CA ARG A 3 -8.27 12.81 -3.09
C ARG A 3 -7.16 12.87 -2.05
N ILE A 4 -6.08 13.56 -2.40
CA ILE A 4 -4.91 13.76 -1.55
C ILE A 4 -4.80 15.25 -1.26
N GLY A 5 -4.55 15.61 -0.01
CA GLY A 5 -4.30 16.97 0.43
C GLY A 5 -2.96 17.10 1.17
N THR A 6 -2.66 18.31 1.58
CA THR A 6 -1.48 18.64 2.39
C THR A 6 -1.92 19.25 3.71
N SER A 7 -1.10 19.06 4.74
CA SER A 7 -1.25 19.66 6.06
C SER A 7 0.07 20.26 6.51
N ALA A 8 0.03 21.40 7.19
CA ALA A 8 1.22 22.02 7.79
C ALA A 8 1.72 21.26 9.02
N LYS A 9 0.97 20.26 9.51
CA LYS A 9 1.37 19.44 10.67
C LYS A 9 2.71 18.76 10.40
N TRP A 10 3.58 18.76 11.42
CA TRP A 10 4.93 18.20 11.40
C TRP A 10 5.86 18.80 10.34
N GLY A 11 5.66 20.07 9.98
CA GLY A 11 6.47 20.75 8.95
C GLY A 11 6.05 20.39 7.52
N GLY A 12 4.96 19.64 7.36
CA GLY A 12 4.47 19.16 6.08
C GLY A 12 4.06 17.70 6.19
N SER A 13 2.79 17.41 5.90
CA SER A 13 2.27 16.05 5.91
C SER A 13 1.20 15.85 4.84
N THR A 14 0.99 14.59 4.49
CA THR A 14 0.01 14.19 3.47
C THR A 14 -1.32 13.88 4.15
N VAL A 15 -2.42 14.29 3.53
CA VAL A 15 -3.78 13.93 3.96
C VAL A 15 -4.42 13.02 2.93
N PHE A 16 -4.73 11.78 3.31
CA PHE A 16 -5.50 10.86 2.48
C PHE A 16 -6.98 10.96 2.85
N TRP A 17 -7.77 11.57 1.96
CA TRP A 17 -9.20 11.76 2.20
C TRP A 17 -9.99 10.51 1.86
N GLN A 18 -10.72 9.99 2.85
CA GLN A 18 -11.71 8.94 2.65
C GLN A 18 -12.99 9.60 2.17
N THR A 19 -13.31 9.42 0.90
CA THR A 19 -14.49 9.96 0.23
C THR A 19 -15.33 8.79 -0.24
N ASP A 20 -16.58 8.73 0.20
CA ASP A 20 -17.47 7.61 -0.16
C ASP A 20 -17.89 7.66 -1.64
N ILE A 21 -18.56 6.59 -2.10
CA ILE A 21 -19.03 6.48 -3.49
C ILE A 21 -19.96 7.63 -3.92
N ASN A 22 -20.63 8.29 -2.97
CA ASN A 22 -21.51 9.42 -3.26
C ASN A 22 -20.76 10.75 -3.33
N GLY A 23 -19.46 10.76 -3.04
CA GLY A 23 -18.62 11.95 -3.02
C GLY A 23 -18.60 12.67 -1.68
N GLN A 24 -19.14 12.08 -0.60
CA GLN A 24 -19.11 12.69 0.73
C GLN A 24 -17.77 12.40 1.41
N VAL A 25 -17.12 13.44 1.90
CA VAL A 25 -15.89 13.30 2.70
C VAL A 25 -16.25 12.72 4.06
N ARG A 26 -15.72 11.52 4.36
CA ARG A 26 -16.00 10.79 5.59
C ARG A 26 -14.98 11.07 6.69
N THR A 27 -13.71 11.17 6.34
CA THR A 27 -12.59 11.53 7.23
C THR A 27 -11.34 11.79 6.37
N GLY A 28 -10.24 12.21 7.00
CA GLY A 28 -8.94 12.31 6.35
C GLY A 28 -7.85 11.77 7.27
N LYS A 29 -6.97 10.93 6.76
CA LYS A 29 -5.83 10.40 7.50
C LYS A 29 -4.61 11.26 7.21
N VAL A 30 -4.06 11.90 8.24
CA VAL A 30 -2.87 12.74 8.15
C VAL A 30 -1.66 11.86 8.45
N MET A 31 -0.69 11.82 7.53
CA MET A 31 0.50 10.97 7.65
C MET A 31 1.76 11.72 7.23
N CYS A 32 2.81 11.57 8.04
CA CYS A 32 4.15 12.08 7.72
C CYS A 32 4.96 11.03 6.96
N TYR A 33 5.67 11.49 5.93
CA TYR A 33 6.59 10.68 5.14
C TYR A 33 7.95 11.37 5.10
N ASN A 34 9.02 10.58 5.09
CA ASN A 34 10.35 11.06 4.81
C ASN A 34 10.42 11.44 3.31
N ALA A 35 10.87 12.66 3.02
CA ALA A 35 10.88 13.19 1.65
C ALA A 35 11.93 12.52 0.74
N GLU A 36 12.99 11.97 1.31
CA GLU A 36 14.07 11.31 0.57
C GLU A 36 13.72 9.85 0.26
N THR A 37 13.19 9.13 1.26
CA THR A 37 12.93 7.68 1.13
C THR A 37 11.50 7.33 0.76
N GLY A 38 10.55 8.26 0.93
CA GLY A 38 9.12 8.00 0.73
C GLY A 38 8.49 7.09 1.79
N HIS A 39 9.26 6.63 2.79
CA HIS A 39 8.74 5.81 3.87
C HIS A 39 8.05 6.65 4.95
N ARG A 40 7.06 6.05 5.60
CA ARG A 40 6.36 6.67 6.73
C ARG A 40 7.33 6.90 7.89
N VAL A 41 7.26 8.07 8.50
CA VAL A 41 8.01 8.38 9.73
C VAL A 41 7.37 7.68 10.93
N LYS A 42 8.09 6.75 11.56
CA LYS A 42 7.63 5.94 12.70
C LYS A 42 8.32 6.28 14.04
N GLU A 43 9.40 7.06 14.01
CA GLU A 43 10.23 7.40 15.18
C GLU A 43 10.39 8.92 15.32
N PRO A 44 10.40 9.48 16.55
CA PRO A 44 10.31 8.79 17.85
C PRO A 44 8.90 8.29 18.21
N GLN A 45 7.91 8.56 17.36
CA GLN A 45 6.54 8.06 17.52
C GLN A 45 5.89 7.90 16.14
N ALA A 46 4.75 7.23 16.10
CA ALA A 46 3.93 7.18 14.89
C ALA A 46 3.38 8.58 14.54
N PHE A 47 3.89 9.19 13.47
CA PHE A 47 3.39 10.46 12.94
C PHE A 47 2.15 10.25 12.06
N VAL A 48 1.06 9.83 12.71
CA VAL A 48 -0.27 9.69 12.10
C VAL A 48 -1.32 10.37 12.97
N SER A 49 -2.26 11.05 12.32
CA SER A 49 -3.42 11.67 12.95
C SER A 49 -4.61 11.62 12.01
N TRP A 50 -5.74 12.15 12.45
CA TRP A 50 -6.97 12.26 11.68
C TRP A 50 -7.41 13.71 11.56
N ALA A 51 -7.91 14.08 10.40
CA ALA A 51 -8.36 15.44 10.10
C ALA A 51 -9.39 15.95 11.11
N HIS A 52 -10.33 15.11 11.55
CA HIS A 52 -11.33 15.51 12.55
C HIS A 52 -10.70 15.82 13.92
N SER A 53 -9.66 15.08 14.32
CA SER A 53 -8.91 15.34 15.54
C SER A 53 -8.12 16.65 15.43
N GLU A 54 -7.48 16.89 14.28
CA GLU A 54 -6.71 18.11 14.03
C GLU A 54 -7.60 19.37 13.96
N LEU A 55 -8.78 19.23 13.36
CA LEU A 55 -9.79 20.29 13.27
C LEU A 55 -10.61 20.45 14.56
N LYS A 56 -10.39 19.59 15.57
CA LYS A 56 -11.10 19.58 16.86
C LYS A 56 -12.62 19.57 16.71
N LEU A 57 -13.13 18.80 15.75
CA LEU A 57 -14.56 18.69 15.50
C LEU A 57 -15.25 18.01 16.69
N GLN A 58 -16.20 18.71 17.30
CA GLN A 58 -17.04 18.16 18.37
C GLN A 58 -18.08 17.20 17.79
N ASP A 59 -18.46 16.19 18.57
CA ASP A 59 -19.49 15.20 18.22
C ASP A 59 -19.26 14.51 16.85
N PHE A 60 -17.99 14.34 16.46
CA PHE A 60 -17.64 13.74 15.19
C PHE A 60 -17.88 12.23 15.19
N HIS A 61 -18.83 11.77 14.38
CA HIS A 61 -19.11 10.35 14.19
C HIS A 61 -18.25 9.78 13.06
N LEU A 62 -17.15 9.12 13.45
CA LEU A 62 -16.26 8.46 12.50
C LEU A 62 -16.98 7.30 11.79
N LYS A 63 -17.17 7.45 10.49
CA LYS A 63 -17.64 6.39 9.60
C LYS A 63 -16.68 6.24 8.43
N GLN A 64 -15.70 5.36 8.57
CA GLN A 64 -14.67 5.15 7.56
C GLN A 64 -15.21 4.49 6.30
N CYS A 65 -14.59 4.80 5.17
CA CYS A 65 -14.84 4.17 3.88
C CYS A 65 -13.49 3.84 3.21
N LEU A 66 -13.50 3.06 2.12
CA LEU A 66 -12.26 2.71 1.43
C LEU A 66 -11.62 3.97 0.86
N PHE A 67 -10.30 4.11 0.98
CA PHE A 67 -9.61 5.16 0.25
C PHE A 67 -9.70 4.87 -1.26
N GLY A 68 -10.15 5.86 -2.03
CA GLY A 68 -10.41 5.71 -3.47
C GLY A 68 -11.82 5.23 -3.81
N GLU A 69 -12.69 4.99 -2.82
CA GLU A 69 -14.05 4.46 -3.05
C GLU A 69 -14.87 5.27 -4.06
N HIS A 70 -14.74 6.60 -4.03
CA HIS A 70 -15.39 7.52 -4.99
C HIS A 70 -15.05 7.24 -6.47
N LEU A 71 -13.96 6.49 -6.76
CA LEU A 71 -13.58 6.08 -8.11
C LEU A 71 -14.50 5.00 -8.68
N LEU A 72 -15.15 4.20 -7.82
CA LEU A 72 -16.04 3.11 -8.22
C LEU A 72 -17.28 3.60 -8.98
N LYS A 73 -17.72 4.84 -8.72
CA LYS A 73 -18.91 5.42 -9.35
C LYS A 73 -18.79 5.55 -10.86
N ASN A 74 -17.58 5.82 -11.36
CA ASN A 74 -17.35 6.16 -12.76
C ASN A 74 -16.66 5.04 -13.56
N SER A 75 -16.47 3.87 -12.96
CA SER A 75 -15.78 2.76 -13.62
C SER A 75 -16.28 1.40 -13.12
N SER A 76 -16.40 0.45 -14.04
CA SER A 76 -16.69 -0.96 -13.77
C SER A 76 -15.44 -1.84 -13.72
N SER A 77 -14.24 -1.26 -13.85
CA SER A 77 -12.98 -2.01 -13.85
C SER A 77 -12.81 -2.87 -12.58
N PRO A 78 -12.05 -3.98 -12.67
CA PRO A 78 -11.75 -4.81 -11.50
C PRO A 78 -10.99 -4.02 -10.43
N VAL A 79 -11.12 -4.46 -9.18
CA VAL A 79 -10.59 -3.76 -8.01
C VAL A 79 -9.36 -4.48 -7.49
N MET A 80 -8.31 -3.71 -7.19
CA MET A 80 -7.15 -4.12 -6.42
C MET A 80 -7.24 -3.48 -5.04
N LEU A 81 -7.30 -4.29 -3.98
CA LEU A 81 -7.38 -3.80 -2.60
C LEU A 81 -6.04 -3.99 -1.90
N VAL A 82 -5.47 -2.92 -1.35
CA VAL A 82 -4.19 -2.89 -0.62
C VAL A 82 -4.37 -2.34 0.80
N GLU A 83 -3.35 -2.46 1.64
CA GLU A 83 -3.41 -1.93 3.01
C GLU A 83 -3.34 -0.40 3.05
N SER A 84 -2.34 0.18 2.37
CA SER A 84 -1.99 1.59 2.54
C SER A 84 -2.48 2.49 1.40
N GLU A 85 -2.84 3.72 1.76
CA GLU A 85 -3.29 4.72 0.80
C GLU A 85 -2.17 5.12 -0.18
N LYS A 86 -0.91 5.20 0.28
CA LYS A 86 0.28 5.44 -0.57
C LYS A 86 0.35 4.39 -1.67
N THR A 87 0.26 3.11 -1.30
CA THR A 87 0.38 1.97 -2.21
C THR A 87 -0.66 2.04 -3.31
N ALA A 88 -1.92 2.35 -2.96
CA ALA A 88 -2.99 2.49 -3.96
C ALA A 88 -2.71 3.60 -4.98
N VAL A 89 -2.18 4.74 -4.53
CA VAL A 89 -1.83 5.86 -5.41
C VAL A 89 -0.68 5.48 -6.34
N VAL A 90 0.42 4.94 -5.80
CA VAL A 90 1.60 4.55 -6.58
C VAL A 90 1.23 3.49 -7.62
N MET A 91 0.50 2.45 -7.19
CA MET A 91 0.13 1.36 -8.09
C MET A 91 -0.87 1.76 -9.17
N SER A 92 -1.71 2.77 -8.91
CA SER A 92 -2.59 3.32 -9.95
C SER A 92 -1.82 3.93 -11.14
N HIS A 93 -0.56 4.34 -10.93
CA HIS A 93 0.31 4.78 -12.01
C HIS A 93 0.90 3.60 -12.79
N PHE A 94 1.39 2.57 -12.09
CA PHE A 94 2.04 1.42 -12.72
C PHE A 94 1.07 0.46 -13.40
N ILE A 95 -0.12 0.28 -12.85
CA ILE A 95 -1.14 -0.66 -13.36
C ILE A 95 -2.50 0.05 -13.41
N PRO A 96 -2.73 0.92 -14.42
CA PRO A 96 -3.90 1.81 -14.49
C PRO A 96 -5.22 1.11 -14.85
N ASP A 97 -5.18 -0.13 -15.34
CA ASP A 97 -6.36 -0.89 -15.76
C ASP A 97 -7.28 -1.28 -14.58
N TYR A 98 -6.76 -1.21 -13.35
CA TYR A 98 -7.48 -1.55 -12.12
C TYR A 98 -7.84 -0.31 -11.31
N ILE A 99 -8.94 -0.40 -10.56
CA ILE A 99 -9.25 0.58 -9.51
C ILE A 99 -8.53 0.15 -8.24
N TRP A 100 -7.55 0.94 -7.81
CA TRP A 100 -6.81 0.68 -6.58
C TRP A 100 -7.52 1.31 -5.38
N LEU A 101 -7.85 0.50 -4.40
CA LEU A 101 -8.48 0.94 -3.15
C LEU A 101 -7.58 0.58 -1.97
N ALA A 102 -7.69 1.32 -0.87
CA ALA A 102 -6.96 0.98 0.35
C ALA A 102 -7.87 0.92 1.57
N THR A 103 -7.58 -0.03 2.47
CA THR A 103 -8.27 -0.18 3.76
C THR A 103 -7.82 0.86 4.79
N GLY A 104 -6.67 1.49 4.57
CA GLY A 104 -6.06 2.44 5.50
C GLY A 104 -5.32 1.76 6.66
N GLY A 105 -4.80 0.54 6.41
CA GLY A 105 -4.00 -0.28 7.31
C GLY A 105 -4.52 -1.73 7.39
N LYS A 106 -3.69 -2.63 7.92
CA LYS A 106 -3.97 -4.06 8.12
C LYS A 106 -5.36 -4.36 8.66
N ASN A 107 -5.80 -3.62 9.68
CA ASN A 107 -7.12 -3.71 10.30
C ASN A 107 -7.94 -2.42 10.11
N GLY A 108 -7.75 -1.70 9.00
CA GLY A 108 -8.46 -0.46 8.73
C GLY A 108 -9.96 -0.67 8.48
N CYS A 109 -10.52 -0.09 7.42
CA CYS A 109 -11.95 -0.24 7.11
C CYS A 109 -12.30 -1.62 6.50
N PHE A 110 -11.61 -2.70 6.85
CA PHE A 110 -11.90 -4.05 6.38
C PHE A 110 -13.01 -4.69 7.23
N ASN A 111 -14.26 -4.26 7.01
CA ASN A 111 -15.44 -4.77 7.71
C ASN A 111 -16.64 -4.94 6.77
N SER A 112 -17.68 -5.64 7.23
CA SER A 112 -18.86 -5.97 6.40
C SER A 112 -19.55 -4.75 5.80
N GLU A 113 -19.66 -3.65 6.55
CA GLU A 113 -20.32 -2.42 6.10
C GLU A 113 -19.53 -1.74 4.98
N ALA A 114 -18.24 -1.49 5.20
CA ALA A 114 -17.38 -0.82 4.23
C ALA A 114 -17.19 -1.66 2.95
N MET A 115 -17.15 -2.99 3.06
CA MET A 115 -16.99 -3.86 1.89
C MET A 115 -18.25 -3.92 1.01
N GLN A 116 -19.43 -3.48 1.47
CA GLN A 116 -20.66 -3.53 0.65
C GLN A 116 -20.53 -2.75 -0.66
N VAL A 117 -19.69 -1.73 -0.72
CA VAL A 117 -19.45 -0.95 -1.94
C VAL A 117 -18.82 -1.78 -3.07
N LEU A 118 -18.22 -2.92 -2.74
CA LEU A 118 -17.61 -3.86 -3.69
C LEU A 118 -18.60 -4.91 -4.22
N ARG A 119 -19.89 -4.77 -3.91
CA ARG A 119 -20.91 -5.75 -4.31
C ARG A 119 -20.89 -5.99 -5.82
N GLY A 120 -20.80 -7.26 -6.21
CA GLY A 120 -20.77 -7.68 -7.62
C GLY A 120 -19.48 -7.34 -8.38
N ARG A 121 -18.43 -6.86 -7.72
CA ARG A 121 -17.13 -6.58 -8.34
C ARG A 121 -16.22 -7.81 -8.34
N GLU A 122 -15.25 -7.81 -9.24
CA GLU A 122 -14.09 -8.70 -9.19
C GLU A 122 -12.99 -8.00 -8.38
N VAL A 123 -12.56 -8.62 -7.29
CA VAL A 123 -11.64 -8.02 -6.33
C VAL A 123 -10.43 -8.93 -6.15
N THR A 124 -9.24 -8.35 -6.26
CA THR A 124 -7.98 -8.99 -5.89
C THR A 124 -7.42 -8.28 -4.67
N LEU A 125 -7.23 -9.03 -3.59
CA LEU A 125 -6.59 -8.58 -2.38
C LEU A 125 -5.08 -8.72 -2.53
N ILE A 126 -4.34 -7.64 -2.27
CA ILE A 126 -2.88 -7.60 -2.29
C ILE A 126 -2.43 -7.24 -0.86
N PRO A 127 -2.23 -8.25 0.01
CA PRO A 127 -1.74 -8.04 1.38
C PRO A 127 -0.26 -7.62 1.36
N ASP A 128 0.15 -6.85 2.38
CA ASP A 128 1.56 -6.60 2.64
C ASP A 128 2.24 -7.91 3.12
N LEU A 129 3.57 -7.99 3.04
CA LEU A 129 4.31 -9.16 3.53
C LEU A 129 4.00 -9.44 5.01
N GLY A 130 3.66 -10.70 5.33
CA GLY A 130 3.25 -11.11 6.67
C GLY A 130 1.78 -10.81 7.03
N ALA A 131 0.97 -10.32 6.08
CA ALA A 131 -0.47 -10.15 6.26
C ALA A 131 -1.32 -11.14 5.46
N THR A 132 -0.70 -11.99 4.63
CA THR A 132 -1.38 -12.87 3.68
C THR A 132 -2.42 -13.81 4.32
N GLU A 133 -2.05 -14.53 5.38
CA GLU A 133 -2.98 -15.45 6.05
C GLU A 133 -4.16 -14.70 6.67
N GLN A 134 -3.90 -13.56 7.32
CA GLN A 134 -4.97 -12.74 7.89
C GLN A 134 -5.93 -12.23 6.81
N TRP A 135 -5.41 -11.87 5.64
CA TRP A 135 -6.22 -11.39 4.52
C TRP A 135 -6.98 -12.53 3.82
N LYS A 136 -6.44 -13.75 3.81
CA LYS A 136 -7.18 -14.96 3.40
C LYS A 136 -8.37 -15.20 4.31
N GLU A 137 -8.21 -15.13 5.63
CA GLU A 137 -9.33 -15.24 6.58
C GLU A 137 -10.40 -14.17 6.33
N LYS A 138 -9.97 -12.91 6.18
CA LYS A 138 -10.87 -11.79 5.89
C LYS A 138 -11.55 -11.88 4.53
N SER A 139 -10.93 -12.54 3.54
CA SER A 139 -11.52 -12.71 2.21
C SER A 139 -12.83 -13.49 2.23
N ALA A 140 -13.05 -14.34 3.24
CA ALA A 140 -14.30 -15.06 3.41
C ALA A 140 -15.53 -14.13 3.53
N LEU A 141 -15.35 -12.97 4.16
CA LEU A 141 -16.39 -11.94 4.26
C LEU A 141 -16.74 -11.33 2.89
N LEU A 142 -15.75 -11.22 2.00
CA LEU A 142 -15.94 -10.67 0.66
C LEU A 142 -16.58 -11.67 -0.30
N SER A 143 -16.41 -12.98 -0.08
CA SER A 143 -16.98 -14.02 -0.95
C SER A 143 -18.51 -13.96 -1.06
N GLY A 144 -19.20 -13.47 -0.03
CA GLY A 144 -20.66 -13.25 -0.06
C GLY A 144 -21.09 -11.89 -0.64
N ILE A 145 -20.15 -11.00 -0.91
CA ILE A 145 -20.41 -9.62 -1.37
C ILE A 145 -20.00 -9.46 -2.84
N CYS A 146 -18.79 -9.90 -3.18
CA CYS A 146 -18.16 -9.70 -4.48
C CYS A 146 -18.56 -10.81 -5.46
N LYS A 147 -18.46 -10.54 -6.76
CA LYS A 147 -18.62 -11.56 -7.80
C LYS A 147 -17.49 -12.59 -7.75
N ARG A 148 -16.27 -12.12 -7.48
CA ARG A 148 -15.07 -12.94 -7.34
C ARG A 148 -14.08 -12.25 -6.41
N VAL A 149 -13.43 -13.03 -5.55
CA VAL A 149 -12.37 -12.56 -4.65
C VAL A 149 -11.16 -13.46 -4.82
N VAL A 150 -9.98 -12.87 -4.98
CA VAL A 150 -8.70 -13.59 -5.03
C VAL A 150 -7.75 -12.94 -4.03
N VAL A 151 -7.02 -13.73 -3.25
CA VAL A 151 -5.93 -13.22 -2.42
C VAL A 151 -4.62 -13.51 -3.12
N SER A 152 -3.88 -12.46 -3.47
CA SER A 152 -2.56 -12.58 -4.08
C SER A 152 -1.55 -13.06 -3.03
N ASN A 153 -0.79 -14.08 -3.38
CA ASN A 153 0.37 -14.56 -2.62
C ASN A 153 1.68 -14.24 -3.35
N VAL A 154 1.64 -13.43 -4.41
CA VAL A 154 2.82 -13.14 -5.24
C VAL A 154 3.95 -12.58 -4.39
N LEU A 155 3.67 -11.60 -3.53
CA LEU A 155 4.69 -11.01 -2.66
C LEU A 155 5.35 -12.05 -1.75
N GLU A 156 4.56 -12.90 -1.08
CA GLU A 156 5.10 -13.95 -0.20
C GLU A 156 5.99 -14.95 -0.95
N CYS A 157 5.60 -15.31 -2.17
CA CYS A 157 6.32 -16.28 -2.99
C CYS A 157 7.60 -15.71 -3.62
N THR A 158 7.66 -14.40 -3.86
CA THR A 158 8.80 -13.77 -4.54
C THR A 158 9.81 -13.10 -3.61
N SER A 159 9.49 -12.97 -2.32
CA SER A 159 10.32 -12.24 -1.36
C SER A 159 11.38 -13.11 -0.68
N ASP A 160 12.51 -12.50 -0.33
CA ASP A 160 13.52 -13.10 0.55
C ASP A 160 13.20 -12.85 2.05
N GLU A 161 14.03 -13.39 2.95
CA GLU A 161 13.83 -13.24 4.41
C GLU A 161 13.97 -11.78 4.88
N GLU A 162 14.85 -11.00 4.27
CA GLU A 162 15.07 -9.61 4.63
C GLU A 162 13.83 -8.77 4.28
N GLN A 163 13.34 -8.91 3.05
CA GLN A 163 12.11 -8.26 2.58
C GLN A 163 10.90 -8.63 3.43
N ARG A 164 10.77 -9.91 3.82
CA ARG A 164 9.71 -10.35 4.75
C ARG A 164 9.82 -9.70 6.11
N SER A 165 11.03 -9.57 6.65
CA SER A 165 11.26 -8.93 7.95
C SER A 165 10.90 -7.44 7.95
N GLN A 166 11.05 -6.78 6.80
CA GLN A 166 10.72 -5.36 6.62
C GLN A 166 9.21 -5.11 6.42
N GLY A 167 8.45 -6.14 6.05
CA GLY A 167 7.00 -6.03 5.82
C GLY A 167 6.66 -5.16 4.61
N LEU A 168 7.39 -5.34 3.50
CA LEU A 168 7.22 -4.54 2.28
C LEU A 168 5.82 -4.69 1.66
N ASP A 169 5.38 -3.63 0.99
CA ASP A 169 4.16 -3.59 0.18
C ASP A 169 4.45 -3.76 -1.32
N ILE A 170 3.43 -3.98 -2.15
CA ILE A 170 3.63 -4.14 -3.60
C ILE A 170 4.26 -2.91 -4.26
N ALA A 171 4.00 -1.70 -3.77
CA ALA A 171 4.58 -0.49 -4.33
C ALA A 171 6.10 -0.45 -4.08
N ASP A 172 6.57 -0.97 -2.94
CA ASP A 172 7.99 -1.07 -2.65
C ASP A 172 8.70 -1.94 -3.70
N PHE A 173 8.09 -3.04 -4.17
CA PHE A 173 8.65 -3.87 -5.26
C PHE A 173 8.69 -3.16 -6.63
N PHE A 174 7.69 -2.32 -6.94
CA PHE A 174 7.66 -1.57 -8.19
C PHE A 174 8.57 -0.34 -8.18
N LEU A 175 8.78 0.24 -7.00
CA LEU A 175 9.71 1.34 -6.78
C LEU A 175 11.14 0.86 -6.53
N TYR A 176 11.33 -0.45 -6.29
CA TYR A 176 12.64 -1.03 -6.04
C TYR A 176 13.54 -0.87 -7.25
N SER A 177 14.54 0.00 -7.11
CA SER A 177 15.70 0.05 -7.96
C SER A 177 16.88 -0.50 -7.16
N PRO A 178 17.36 -1.72 -7.44
CA PRO A 178 18.49 -2.27 -6.71
C PRO A 178 19.72 -1.39 -6.91
N SER A 179 20.47 -1.13 -5.84
CA SER A 179 21.78 -0.49 -5.97
C SER A 179 22.70 -1.36 -6.83
N LYS A 180 23.69 -0.74 -7.50
CA LYS A 180 24.72 -1.49 -8.25
C LYS A 180 25.35 -2.62 -7.43
N ARG A 181 25.49 -2.42 -6.11
CA ARG A 181 26.04 -3.39 -5.17
C ARG A 181 25.11 -4.58 -4.92
N GLN A 182 23.82 -4.32 -4.77
CA GLN A 182 22.80 -5.38 -4.66
C GLN A 182 22.69 -6.18 -5.96
N ILE A 183 22.75 -5.50 -7.12
CA ILE A 183 22.79 -6.18 -8.43
C ILE A 183 24.01 -7.10 -8.50
N LEU A 184 25.20 -6.58 -8.17
CA LEU A 184 26.43 -7.36 -8.19
C LEU A 184 26.35 -8.60 -7.28
N HIS A 185 25.85 -8.43 -6.05
CA HIS A 185 25.67 -9.54 -5.12
C HIS A 185 24.70 -10.60 -5.66
N GLN A 186 23.57 -10.20 -6.25
CA GLN A 186 22.64 -11.13 -6.91
C GLN A 186 23.28 -11.85 -8.10
N MET A 187 24.11 -11.17 -8.88
CA MET A 187 24.87 -11.77 -9.98
C MET A 187 25.83 -12.85 -9.45
N ILE A 188 26.57 -12.56 -8.37
CA ILE A 188 27.50 -13.50 -7.73
C ILE A 188 26.76 -14.73 -7.19
N GLN A 189 25.60 -14.55 -6.56
CA GLN A 189 24.79 -15.68 -6.10
C GLN A 189 24.36 -16.61 -7.24
N ARG A 190 24.05 -16.05 -8.41
CA ARG A 190 23.68 -16.83 -9.61
C ARG A 190 24.89 -17.47 -10.28
N ASN A 191 26.05 -16.82 -10.24
CA ASN A 191 27.30 -17.34 -10.77
C ASN A 191 28.46 -17.02 -9.83
N PRO A 192 28.82 -17.95 -8.92
CA PRO A 192 29.90 -17.75 -7.95
C PRO A 192 31.27 -17.42 -8.58
N THR A 193 31.48 -17.79 -9.86
CA THR A 193 32.70 -17.46 -10.62
C THR A 193 32.93 -15.95 -10.75
N LEU A 194 31.88 -15.14 -10.67
CA LEU A 194 31.99 -13.69 -10.71
C LEU A 194 32.80 -13.15 -9.52
N GLN A 195 32.71 -13.77 -8.34
CA GLN A 195 33.54 -13.38 -7.19
C GLN A 195 35.01 -13.64 -7.47
N LEU A 196 35.34 -14.82 -8.03
CA LEU A 196 36.71 -15.16 -8.42
C LEU A 196 37.28 -14.16 -9.43
N LEU A 197 36.48 -13.74 -10.41
CA LEU A 197 36.91 -12.75 -11.40
C LEU A 197 37.14 -11.36 -10.78
N ILE A 198 36.31 -10.96 -9.81
CA ILE A 198 36.48 -9.71 -9.08
C ILE A 198 37.80 -9.73 -8.29
N ASP A 199 38.06 -10.84 -7.59
CA ASP A 199 39.23 -10.99 -6.74
C ASP A 199 40.54 -11.10 -7.56
N GLU A 200 40.53 -11.88 -8.65
CA GLU A 200 41.73 -12.11 -9.49
C GLU A 200 42.09 -10.90 -10.38
N LEU A 201 41.11 -10.06 -10.73
CA LEU A 201 41.31 -8.89 -11.58
C LEU A 201 41.30 -7.56 -10.79
N ASP A 202 41.21 -7.63 -9.46
CA ASP A 202 41.18 -6.47 -8.55
C ASP A 202 40.11 -5.43 -8.96
N LEU A 203 38.90 -5.92 -9.24
CA LEU A 203 37.81 -5.08 -9.75
C LEU A 203 37.08 -4.36 -8.61
N GLU A 204 36.91 -3.05 -8.76
CA GLU A 204 36.12 -2.23 -7.83
C GLU A 204 34.77 -1.86 -8.41
N LEU A 205 33.75 -1.86 -7.54
CA LEU A 205 32.42 -1.39 -7.91
C LEU A 205 32.37 0.14 -7.91
N ILE A 206 32.19 0.74 -9.09
CA ILE A 206 32.04 2.19 -9.24
C ILE A 206 30.56 2.60 -9.11
N GLU A 207 30.27 3.53 -8.18
CA GLU A 207 28.93 4.08 -7.92
C GLU A 207 28.33 4.87 -9.08
#